data_AF-A0A367JQB8-F1
#
_entry.id   AF-A0A367JQB8-F1
#
_cell.length_a   1.000
_cell.length_b   1.000
_cell.length_c   1.000
_cell.angle_alpha   90.00
_cell.angle_beta   90.00
_cell.angle_gamma   90.00
#
_symmetry.space_group_name_H-M   'P 1'
#
loop_
_entity.id
_entity.type
_entity.pdbx_description
1 polymer ?
#
loop_
_entity_poly.entity_id
_entity_poly.type
_entity_poly.pdbx_seq_one_letter_code
_entity_poly.pdbx_strand_id
1 'polypeptide(L)'
;MPAIFLRTLSFIIGWVYRLISSHHHYPLTPKKTTKAEDEMNNMYFWLQRCSICLDQTYNLCLESCRDQFCKDCFSRYIEETVNQSWGLGVTRIKCPVCQEIINQAEWSRYVSPEIVAKYNKFNQPYRPYSRYCITCQHSISPCQSPNAQGISRESRLANIAKDLDLLSKSAKNASLSILIHEATQHFLSTCQKGSTFRVGRTQELCQQVIPILHQVVLNQMDLYCLASSISKQLVALEIIPEAWKHAQFRHISYFPMEIW
;
A
#
# COMPACT_ATOMS: atom_id res chain seq x y z
N MET A 1 -24.64 13.13 11.41
CA MET A 1 -25.79 12.28 11.79
C MET A 1 -26.84 12.37 10.69
N PRO A 2 -27.61 11.32 10.32
CA PRO A 2 -27.70 10.00 10.93
C PRO A 2 -27.68 8.84 9.90
N ALA A 3 -26.51 8.20 9.68
CA ALA A 3 -26.44 6.88 9.03
C ALA A 3 -26.93 5.73 9.94
N ILE A 4 -27.19 6.04 11.22
CA ILE A 4 -27.65 5.10 12.24
C ILE A 4 -29.17 4.86 12.13
N PHE A 5 -29.95 5.85 11.63
CA PHE A 5 -31.41 5.74 11.52
C PHE A 5 -31.86 4.77 10.41
N LEU A 6 -31.10 4.68 9.31
CA LEU A 6 -31.37 3.73 8.22
C LEU A 6 -31.04 2.27 8.60
N ARG A 7 -30.12 2.08 9.55
CA ARG A 7 -29.68 0.77 10.02
C ARG A 7 -30.71 0.08 10.92
N THR A 8 -31.42 0.83 11.76
CA THR A 8 -32.48 0.29 12.62
C THR A 8 -33.78 0.04 11.86
N LEU A 9 -34.12 0.88 10.88
CA LEU A 9 -35.34 0.72 10.09
C LEU A 9 -35.30 -0.55 9.22
N SER A 10 -34.16 -0.81 8.57
CA SER A 10 -33.99 -1.98 7.68
C SER A 10 -34.06 -3.31 8.44
N PHE A 11 -33.60 -3.34 9.69
CA PHE A 11 -33.63 -4.54 10.52
C PHE A 11 -35.05 -4.86 11.03
N ILE A 12 -35.81 -3.84 11.42
CA ILE A 12 -37.19 -4.00 11.91
C ILE A 12 -38.13 -4.42 10.77
N ILE A 13 -37.97 -3.85 9.58
CA ILE A 13 -38.80 -4.18 8.41
C ILE A 13 -38.55 -5.63 7.94
N GLY A 14 -37.30 -6.12 7.99
CA GLY A 14 -36.97 -7.50 7.63
C GLY A 14 -37.57 -8.56 8.57
N TRP A 15 -37.69 -8.24 9.86
CA TRP A 15 -38.33 -9.11 10.86
C TRP A 15 -39.85 -9.17 10.70
N VAL A 16 -40.48 -8.01 10.47
CA VAL A 16 -41.94 -7.93 10.24
C VAL A 16 -42.32 -8.62 8.92
N TYR A 17 -41.48 -8.55 7.88
CA TYR A 17 -41.71 -9.20 6.60
C TYR A 17 -41.67 -10.73 6.66
N ARG A 18 -40.76 -11.35 7.43
CA ARG A 18 -40.78 -12.82 7.64
C ARG A 18 -42.05 -13.31 8.33
N LEU A 19 -42.70 -12.45 9.13
CA LEU A 19 -43.93 -12.76 9.85
C LEU A 19 -45.19 -12.60 8.99
N ILE A 20 -45.15 -11.73 7.97
CA ILE A 20 -46.30 -11.44 7.09
C ILE A 20 -46.27 -12.30 5.82
N SER A 21 -45.09 -12.64 5.31
CA SER A 21 -44.93 -13.42 4.06
C SER A 21 -45.40 -14.88 4.19
N SER A 22 -45.61 -15.39 5.41
CA SER A 22 -46.14 -16.75 5.63
C SER A 22 -47.66 -16.89 5.46
N HIS A 23 -48.42 -15.80 5.24
CA HIS A 23 -49.89 -15.86 5.39
C HIS A 23 -50.78 -15.48 4.20
N HIS A 24 -50.28 -15.03 3.04
CA HIS A 24 -51.18 -14.64 1.95
C HIS A 24 -50.74 -15.11 0.56
N HIS A 25 -51.27 -16.25 0.13
CA HIS A 25 -51.54 -16.57 -1.28
C HIS A 25 -53.03 -16.37 -1.53
N TYR A 26 -53.46 -15.40 -2.35
CA TYR A 26 -54.65 -15.44 -3.22
C TYR A 26 -54.60 -14.22 -4.20
N PRO A 27 -55.20 -14.30 -5.41
CA PRO A 27 -54.90 -13.45 -6.57
C PRO A 27 -55.71 -12.14 -6.58
N LEU A 28 -55.17 -11.10 -7.21
CA LEU A 28 -55.71 -9.73 -7.19
C LEU A 28 -56.28 -9.27 -8.54
N THR A 29 -57.53 -8.84 -8.51
CA THR A 29 -58.14 -7.79 -9.35
C THR A 29 -57.49 -6.42 -9.07
N PRO A 30 -57.60 -5.41 -9.97
CA PRO A 30 -56.77 -4.22 -9.90
C PRO A 30 -57.21 -3.28 -8.77
N LYS A 31 -56.29 -3.02 -7.83
CA LYS A 31 -56.48 -2.14 -6.67
C LYS A 31 -55.98 -0.73 -6.99
N LYS A 32 -56.75 0.30 -6.61
CA LYS A 32 -56.28 1.69 -6.54
C LYS A 32 -55.11 1.76 -5.54
N THR A 33 -53.92 2.06 -6.02
CA THR A 33 -52.75 2.26 -5.17
C THR A 33 -52.92 3.53 -4.33
N THR A 34 -52.59 3.43 -3.05
CA THR A 34 -52.55 4.55 -2.11
C THR A 34 -51.19 5.25 -2.19
N LYS A 35 -51.12 6.55 -1.83
CA LYS A 35 -49.86 7.33 -1.86
C LYS A 35 -48.70 6.65 -1.10
N ALA A 36 -49.01 5.92 -0.03
CA ALA A 36 -48.03 5.14 0.74
C ALA A 36 -47.52 3.89 -0.02
N GLU A 37 -48.37 3.23 -0.81
CA GLU A 37 -47.96 2.11 -1.68
C GLU A 37 -47.09 2.61 -2.84
N ASP A 38 -47.36 3.80 -3.38
CA ASP A 38 -46.55 4.43 -4.42
C ASP A 38 -45.16 4.83 -3.90
N GLU A 39 -45.08 5.43 -2.69
CA GLU A 39 -43.80 5.74 -2.03
C GLU A 39 -43.01 4.48 -1.70
N MET A 40 -43.68 3.43 -1.23
CA MET A 40 -43.06 2.14 -0.94
C MET A 40 -42.52 1.48 -2.23
N ASN A 41 -43.29 1.49 -3.32
CA ASN A 41 -42.87 0.99 -4.62
C ASN A 41 -41.68 1.77 -5.18
N ASN A 42 -41.65 3.09 -4.97
CA ASN A 42 -40.52 3.95 -5.35
C ASN A 42 -39.26 3.59 -4.56
N MET A 43 -39.36 3.37 -3.25
CA MET A 43 -38.23 2.90 -2.44
C MET A 43 -37.72 1.53 -2.91
N TYR A 44 -38.62 0.57 -3.16
CA TYR A 44 -38.26 -0.75 -3.68
C TYR A 44 -37.56 -0.69 -5.04
N PHE A 45 -38.00 0.23 -5.90
CA PHE A 45 -37.35 0.49 -7.18
C PHE A 45 -35.88 0.84 -6.98
N TRP A 46 -35.55 1.81 -6.12
CA TRP A 46 -34.17 2.23 -5.87
C TRP A 46 -33.33 1.19 -5.13
N LEU A 47 -33.93 0.44 -4.20
CA LEU A 47 -33.27 -0.67 -3.49
C LEU A 47 -32.87 -1.84 -4.40
N GLN A 48 -33.36 -1.87 -5.63
CA GLN A 48 -32.98 -2.89 -6.62
C GLN A 48 -31.97 -2.38 -7.63
N ARG A 49 -31.54 -1.12 -7.56
CA ARG A 49 -30.61 -0.54 -8.54
C ARG A 49 -29.16 -0.61 -8.08
N CYS A 50 -28.27 -0.69 -9.06
CA CYS A 50 -26.84 -0.52 -8.88
C CYS A 50 -26.55 0.84 -8.22
N SER A 51 -25.77 0.84 -7.13
CA SER A 51 -25.43 2.07 -6.39
C SER A 51 -24.44 2.99 -7.14
N ILE A 52 -23.93 2.59 -8.31
CA ILE A 52 -23.09 3.43 -9.18
C ILE A 52 -23.93 4.12 -10.25
N CYS A 53 -24.62 3.35 -11.10
CA CYS A 53 -25.36 3.93 -12.25
C CYS A 53 -26.81 4.30 -11.93
N LEU A 54 -27.38 3.77 -10.84
CA LEU A 54 -28.79 3.95 -10.45
C LEU A 54 -29.81 3.52 -11.52
N ASP A 55 -29.38 2.82 -12.55
CA ASP A 55 -30.19 2.47 -13.73
C ASP A 55 -30.45 0.97 -13.81
N GLN A 56 -29.39 0.17 -13.87
CA GLN A 56 -29.49 -1.27 -13.96
C GLN A 56 -29.86 -1.91 -12.61
N THR A 57 -30.63 -3.00 -12.67
CA THR A 57 -30.83 -3.87 -11.51
C THR A 57 -29.49 -4.44 -11.05
N TYR A 58 -29.22 -4.41 -9.74
CA TYR A 58 -27.98 -4.99 -9.23
C TYR A 58 -27.95 -6.51 -9.48
N ASN A 59 -26.76 -7.04 -9.70
CA ASN A 59 -26.53 -8.48 -9.81
C ASN A 59 -25.31 -8.95 -8.98
N LEU A 60 -24.73 -8.04 -8.19
CA LEU A 60 -23.76 -8.37 -7.15
C LEU A 60 -24.03 -7.54 -5.89
N CYS A 61 -23.64 -8.10 -4.76
CA CYS A 61 -23.74 -7.50 -3.44
C CYS A 61 -22.46 -7.80 -2.67
N LEU A 62 -21.82 -6.77 -2.12
CA LEU A 62 -20.56 -6.92 -1.41
C LEU A 62 -20.75 -7.69 -0.09
N GLU A 63 -19.83 -8.60 0.23
CA GLU A 63 -19.89 -9.47 1.40
C GLU A 63 -19.83 -8.67 2.71
N SER A 64 -18.99 -7.63 2.76
CA SER A 64 -18.75 -6.82 3.96
C SER A 64 -19.82 -5.76 4.20
N CYS A 65 -19.99 -4.82 3.26
CA CYS A 65 -20.85 -3.65 3.45
C CYS A 65 -22.28 -3.82 2.89
N ARG A 66 -22.55 -4.89 2.14
CA ARG A 66 -23.84 -5.18 1.50
C ARG A 66 -24.29 -4.17 0.44
N ASP A 67 -23.39 -3.30 -0.01
CA ASP A 67 -23.67 -2.41 -1.14
C ASP A 67 -23.84 -3.22 -2.44
N GLN A 68 -24.69 -2.71 -3.32
CA GLN A 68 -25.24 -3.44 -4.45
C GLN A 68 -24.83 -2.79 -5.77
N PHE A 69 -24.34 -3.60 -6.71
CA PHE A 69 -23.85 -3.08 -7.99
C PHE A 69 -24.31 -3.97 -9.16
N CYS A 70 -24.31 -3.41 -10.36
CA CYS A 70 -24.24 -4.24 -11.56
C CYS A 70 -22.77 -4.58 -11.84
N LYS A 71 -22.55 -5.75 -12.45
CA LYS A 71 -21.22 -6.29 -12.76
C LYS A 71 -20.39 -5.32 -13.60
N ASP A 72 -21.00 -4.66 -14.57
CA ASP A 72 -20.28 -3.77 -15.49
C ASP A 72 -19.72 -2.54 -14.78
N CYS A 73 -20.54 -1.87 -13.96
CA CYS A 73 -20.08 -0.72 -13.18
C CYS A 73 -19.00 -1.10 -12.18
N PHE A 74 -19.16 -2.24 -11.50
CA PHE A 74 -18.18 -2.68 -10.51
C PHE A 74 -16.85 -3.08 -11.19
N SER A 75 -16.87 -3.88 -12.26
CA SER A 75 -15.66 -4.27 -13.01
C SER A 75 -14.91 -3.04 -13.49
N ARG A 76 -15.61 -2.09 -14.13
CA ARG A 76 -15.01 -0.87 -14.65
C ARG A 76 -14.36 -0.02 -13.55
N TYR A 77 -15.03 0.13 -12.41
CA TYR A 77 -14.47 0.84 -11.26
C TYR A 77 -13.15 0.21 -10.77
N ILE A 78 -13.12 -1.13 -10.65
CA ILE A 78 -11.91 -1.85 -10.24
C ILE A 78 -10.80 -1.66 -11.28
N GLU A 79 -11.11 -1.87 -12.57
CA GLU A 79 -10.16 -1.72 -13.67
C GLU A 79 -9.54 -0.33 -13.70
N GLU A 80 -10.35 0.72 -13.58
CA GLU A 80 -9.87 2.11 -13.54
C GLU A 80 -8.98 2.33 -12.32
N THR A 81 -9.37 1.85 -11.14
CA THR A 81 -8.59 1.94 -9.90
C THR A 81 -7.22 1.27 -10.04
N VAL A 82 -7.18 0.05 -10.59
CA VAL A 82 -5.93 -0.69 -10.83
C VAL A 82 -5.09 -0.03 -11.92
N ASN A 83 -5.71 0.50 -12.97
CA ASN A 83 -5.00 1.12 -14.08
C ASN A 83 -4.37 2.46 -13.72
N GLN A 84 -4.98 3.22 -12.80
CA GLN A 84 -4.45 4.48 -12.28
C GLN A 84 -3.41 4.27 -11.17
N SER A 85 -3.18 3.03 -10.74
CA SER A 85 -2.21 2.72 -9.68
C SER A 85 -0.79 2.66 -10.22
N TRP A 86 0.05 3.62 -9.81
CA TRP A 86 1.46 3.71 -10.20
C TRP A 86 2.39 2.78 -9.40
N GLY A 87 1.85 2.01 -8.45
CA GLY A 87 2.63 1.17 -7.54
C GLY A 87 3.55 1.99 -6.63
N LEU A 88 3.21 3.26 -6.35
CA LEU A 88 3.91 4.13 -5.37
C LEU A 88 3.46 3.87 -3.92
N GLY A 89 2.29 3.24 -3.73
CA GLY A 89 1.80 2.70 -2.46
C GLY A 89 1.00 1.43 -2.70
N VAL A 90 0.48 0.82 -1.64
CA VAL A 90 -0.52 -0.26 -1.77
C VAL A 90 -1.86 0.35 -2.17
N THR A 91 -2.34 -0.04 -3.34
CA THR A 91 -3.69 0.28 -3.79
C THR A 91 -4.67 -0.59 -3.03
N ARG A 92 -5.47 0.02 -2.16
CA ARG A 92 -6.57 -0.66 -1.48
C ARG A 92 -7.84 -0.43 -2.28
N ILE A 93 -8.41 -1.51 -2.82
CA ILE A 93 -9.74 -1.46 -3.44
C ILE A 93 -10.77 -1.20 -2.36
N LYS A 94 -11.61 -0.18 -2.55
CA LYS A 94 -12.64 0.24 -1.60
C LYS A 94 -14.03 0.19 -2.25
N CYS A 95 -15.07 0.10 -1.44
CA CYS A 95 -16.42 0.32 -1.92
C CYS A 95 -16.57 1.78 -2.41
N PRO A 96 -17.08 2.02 -3.62
CA PRO A 96 -17.26 3.37 -4.14
C PRO A 96 -18.26 4.20 -3.32
N VAL A 97 -19.17 3.54 -2.58
CA VAL A 97 -20.18 4.19 -1.75
C VAL A 97 -19.66 4.43 -0.33
N CYS A 98 -19.36 3.36 0.42
CA CYS A 98 -19.04 3.47 1.84
C CYS A 98 -17.53 3.56 2.17
N GLN A 99 -16.66 3.42 1.16
CA GLN A 99 -15.20 3.47 1.29
C GLN A 99 -14.56 2.34 2.12
N GLU A 100 -15.33 1.30 2.48
CA GLU A 100 -14.83 0.11 3.15
C GLU A 100 -13.91 -0.71 2.22
N ILE A 101 -12.84 -1.30 2.76
CA ILE A 101 -11.88 -2.08 1.97
C ILE A 101 -12.52 -3.40 1.55
N ILE A 102 -12.45 -3.71 0.25
CA ILE A 102 -12.97 -4.95 -0.34
C ILE A 102 -11.83 -5.97 -0.43
N ASN A 103 -12.08 -7.21 0.01
CA ASN A 103 -11.09 -8.27 -0.07
C ASN A 103 -10.80 -8.65 -1.53
N GLN A 104 -9.53 -8.91 -1.85
CA GLN A 104 -9.12 -9.39 -3.17
C GLN A 104 -9.82 -10.68 -3.59
N ALA A 105 -10.05 -11.62 -2.67
CA ALA A 105 -10.77 -12.86 -2.97
C ALA A 105 -12.20 -12.63 -3.49
N GLU A 106 -12.78 -11.46 -3.19
CA GLU A 106 -14.10 -11.06 -3.64
C GLU A 106 -14.02 -10.28 -4.96
N TRP A 107 -13.34 -9.13 -4.99
CA TRP A 107 -13.38 -8.26 -6.18
C TRP A 107 -12.71 -8.90 -7.41
N SER A 108 -11.75 -9.81 -7.22
CA SER A 108 -11.08 -10.50 -8.33
C SER A 108 -12.00 -11.41 -9.14
N ARG A 109 -13.16 -11.80 -8.60
CA ARG A 109 -14.17 -12.61 -9.31
C ARG A 109 -14.87 -11.83 -10.43
N TYR A 110 -14.80 -10.51 -10.40
CA TYR A 110 -15.56 -9.63 -11.29
C TYR A 110 -14.72 -8.99 -12.40
N VAL A 111 -13.39 -9.14 -12.36
CA VAL A 111 -12.46 -8.58 -13.35
C VAL A 111 -11.64 -9.67 -14.01
N SER A 112 -10.92 -9.31 -15.07
CA SER A 112 -10.09 -10.25 -15.81
C SER A 112 -8.81 -10.67 -15.04
N PRO A 113 -8.24 -11.85 -15.33
CA PRO A 113 -6.98 -12.30 -14.73
C PRO A 113 -5.81 -11.32 -14.95
N GLU A 114 -5.79 -10.61 -16.09
CA GLU A 114 -4.76 -9.62 -16.41
C GLU A 114 -4.79 -8.44 -15.43
N ILE A 115 -5.98 -7.99 -15.04
CA ILE A 115 -6.17 -6.92 -14.05
C ILE A 115 -5.70 -7.37 -12.67
N VAL A 116 -6.03 -8.60 -12.28
CA VAL A 116 -5.55 -9.21 -11.03
C VAL A 116 -4.02 -9.33 -11.04
N ALA A 117 -3.43 -9.79 -12.14
CA ALA A 117 -1.98 -9.90 -12.30
C ALA A 117 -1.30 -8.52 -12.22
N LYS A 118 -1.87 -7.49 -12.86
CA LYS A 118 -1.39 -6.10 -12.78
C LYS A 118 -1.43 -5.59 -11.34
N TYR A 119 -2.56 -5.77 -10.64
CA TYR A 119 -2.69 -5.41 -9.24
C TYR A 119 -1.62 -6.09 -8.38
N ASN A 120 -1.46 -7.41 -8.51
CA ASN A 120 -0.47 -8.18 -7.76
C ASN A 120 0.97 -7.70 -8.03
N LYS A 121 1.30 -7.44 -9.30
CA LYS A 121 2.61 -6.92 -9.70
C LYS A 121 2.95 -5.60 -9.02
N PHE A 122 2.00 -4.66 -8.93
CA PHE A 122 2.25 -3.33 -8.35
C PHE A 122 2.15 -3.31 -6.82
N ASN A 123 1.41 -4.22 -6.22
CA ASN A 123 1.23 -4.36 -4.78
C ASN A 123 2.14 -5.42 -4.15
N GLN A 124 3.07 -6.01 -4.91
CA GLN A 124 4.00 -7.00 -4.41
C GLN A 124 4.81 -6.42 -3.22
N PRO A 125 4.87 -7.12 -2.08
CA PRO A 125 5.72 -6.73 -0.97
C PRO A 125 7.18 -6.57 -1.39
N TYR A 126 7.84 -5.52 -0.90
CA TYR A 126 9.24 -5.21 -1.22
C TYR A 126 9.53 -5.06 -2.72
N ARG A 127 8.55 -4.63 -3.51
CA ARG A 127 8.75 -4.35 -4.94
C ARG A 127 9.86 -3.30 -5.13
N PRO A 128 10.99 -3.67 -5.77
CA PRO A 128 12.05 -2.72 -6.08
C PRO A 128 11.57 -1.62 -7.01
N TYR A 129 11.98 -0.39 -6.72
CA TYR A 129 11.96 0.66 -7.71
C TYR A 129 12.98 0.31 -8.77
N SER A 130 12.51 0.18 -10.00
CA SER A 130 13.35 -0.10 -11.16
C SER A 130 13.29 1.05 -12.13
N ARG A 131 14.43 1.36 -12.74
CA ARG A 131 14.58 2.25 -13.88
C ARG A 131 15.35 1.54 -14.97
N TYR A 132 15.33 2.06 -16.18
CA TYR A 132 16.11 1.51 -17.28
C TYR A 132 17.35 2.36 -17.51
N CYS A 133 18.49 1.70 -17.74
CA CYS A 133 19.68 2.39 -18.21
C CYS A 133 19.37 3.03 -19.57
N ILE A 134 19.63 4.34 -19.71
CA ILE A 134 19.40 5.05 -20.97
C ILE A 134 20.25 4.50 -22.13
N THR A 135 21.40 3.90 -21.83
CA THR A 135 22.35 3.42 -22.84
C THR A 135 22.05 1.99 -23.26
N CYS A 136 21.88 1.06 -22.31
CA CYS A 136 21.74 -0.37 -22.61
C CYS A 136 20.33 -0.93 -22.39
N GLN A 137 19.37 -0.10 -21.94
CA GLN A 137 17.99 -0.51 -21.61
C GLN A 137 17.90 -1.66 -20.59
N HIS A 138 18.98 -1.93 -19.85
CA HIS A 138 18.94 -2.90 -18.78
C HIS A 138 18.20 -2.33 -17.56
N SER A 139 17.43 -3.19 -16.88
CA SER A 139 16.71 -2.78 -15.67
C SER A 139 17.68 -2.66 -14.50
N ILE A 140 17.66 -1.50 -13.84
CA ILE A 140 18.48 -1.20 -12.66
C ILE A 140 17.54 -1.01 -11.47
N SER A 141 17.79 -1.77 -10.41
CA SER A 141 17.06 -1.69 -9.14
C SER A 141 18.04 -1.31 -8.01
N PRO A 142 18.07 -0.04 -7.57
CA PRO A 142 19.00 0.47 -6.56
C PRO A 142 19.01 -0.33 -5.24
N CYS A 143 17.81 -0.67 -4.76
CA CYS A 143 17.62 -1.44 -3.54
C CYS A 143 16.98 -2.78 -3.87
N GLN A 144 17.56 -3.86 -3.35
CA GLN A 144 16.99 -5.20 -3.43
C GLN A 144 16.13 -5.47 -2.19
N SER A 145 15.18 -6.41 -2.29
CA SER A 145 14.38 -6.78 -1.13
C SER A 145 15.28 -7.33 -0.02
N PRO A 146 14.93 -7.12 1.26
CA PRO A 146 15.73 -7.61 2.40
C PRO A 146 16.04 -9.11 2.31
N ASN A 147 15.09 -9.88 1.76
CA ASN A 147 15.16 -11.33 1.64
C ASN A 147 15.94 -11.81 0.40
N ALA A 148 16.20 -10.96 -0.60
CA ALA A 148 16.84 -11.37 -1.84
C ALA A 148 18.31 -11.78 -1.66
N GLN A 149 18.99 -11.27 -0.63
CA GLN A 149 20.43 -11.45 -0.46
C GLN A 149 20.81 -12.63 0.45
N GLY A 150 19.85 -13.22 1.18
CA GLY A 150 20.14 -14.31 2.13
C GLY A 150 21.08 -13.94 3.29
N ILE A 151 21.38 -12.66 3.49
CA ILE A 151 22.26 -12.16 4.55
C ILE A 151 21.45 -12.03 5.84
N SER A 152 21.93 -12.64 6.93
CA SER A 152 21.31 -12.48 8.25
C SER A 152 21.37 -11.03 8.72
N ARG A 153 20.47 -10.68 9.64
CA ARG A 153 20.41 -9.32 10.18
C ARG A 153 21.72 -8.96 10.88
N GLU A 154 22.27 -9.88 11.65
CA GLU A 154 23.50 -9.71 12.43
C GLU A 154 24.69 -9.51 11.51
N SER A 155 24.80 -10.31 10.45
CA SER A 155 25.84 -10.13 9.43
C SER A 155 25.70 -8.79 8.71
N ARG A 156 24.47 -8.33 8.44
CA ARG A 156 24.24 -7.01 7.83
C ARG A 156 24.67 -5.87 8.75
N LEU A 157 24.36 -5.95 10.05
CA LEU A 157 24.82 -4.95 11.02
C LEU A 157 26.35 -4.93 11.14
N ALA A 158 27.00 -6.09 11.15
CA ALA A 158 28.45 -6.19 11.16
C ALA A 158 29.08 -5.59 9.89
N ASN A 159 28.49 -5.84 8.72
CA ASN A 159 28.95 -5.26 7.46
C ASN A 159 28.82 -3.74 7.46
N ILE A 160 27.69 -3.19 7.93
CA ILE A 160 27.50 -1.74 8.07
C ILE A 160 28.56 -1.14 9.00
N ALA A 161 28.82 -1.76 10.15
CA ALA A 161 29.83 -1.30 11.09
C ALA A 161 31.24 -1.28 10.45
N LYS A 162 31.57 -2.34 9.70
CA LYS A 162 32.84 -2.43 8.96
C LYS A 162 32.95 -1.36 7.88
N ASP A 163 31.89 -1.15 7.11
CA ASP A 163 31.89 -0.17 6.02
C ASP A 163 31.98 1.28 6.54
N LEU A 164 31.36 1.57 7.70
CA LEU A 164 31.51 2.87 8.39
C LEU A 164 32.95 3.10 8.87
N ASP A 165 33.62 2.08 9.39
CA ASP A 165 35.05 2.15 9.77
C ASP A 165 35.94 2.37 8.55
N LEU A 166 35.69 1.67 7.44
CA LEU A 166 36.40 1.90 6.17
C LEU A 166 36.17 3.32 5.63
N LEU A 167 34.94 3.83 5.74
CA LEU A 167 34.59 5.19 5.33
C LEU A 167 35.37 6.22 6.16
N SER A 168 35.45 6.01 7.48
CA SER A 168 36.20 6.87 8.41
C SER A 168 37.70 6.92 8.08
N LYS A 169 38.31 5.76 7.79
CA LYS A 169 39.72 5.65 7.40
C LYS A 169 40.04 6.28 6.04
N SER A 170 39.04 6.41 5.18
CA SER A 170 39.18 6.98 3.83
C SER A 170 38.91 8.48 3.77
N ALA A 171 38.57 9.11 4.90
CA ALA A 171 38.30 10.53 4.99
C ALA A 171 39.59 11.36 4.88
N LYS A 172 39.62 12.33 3.95
CA LYS A 172 40.81 13.15 3.68
C LYS A 172 40.99 14.33 4.63
N ASN A 173 39.95 14.73 5.37
CA ASN A 173 39.99 15.90 6.24
C ASN A 173 39.22 15.68 7.54
N ALA A 174 39.51 16.51 8.54
CA ALA A 174 38.93 16.40 9.87
C ALA A 174 37.42 16.66 9.90
N SER A 175 36.89 17.53 9.04
CA SER A 175 35.46 17.82 8.97
C SER A 175 34.65 16.60 8.49
N LEU A 176 35.15 15.86 7.50
CA LEU A 176 34.56 14.61 7.05
C LEU A 176 34.61 13.54 8.14
N SER A 177 35.74 13.41 8.84
CA SER A 177 35.85 12.47 9.97
C SER A 177 34.82 12.75 11.06
N ILE A 178 34.50 14.02 11.34
CA ILE A 178 33.45 14.41 12.30
C ILE A 178 32.07 13.95 11.81
N LEU A 179 31.72 14.20 10.54
CA LEU A 179 30.45 13.75 9.97
C LEU A 179 30.31 12.21 10.01
N ILE A 180 31.36 11.49 9.63
CA ILE A 180 31.36 10.02 9.63
C ILE A 180 31.27 9.50 11.08
N HIS A 181 31.93 10.17 12.02
CA HIS A 181 31.81 9.83 13.43
C HIS A 181 30.38 10.03 13.93
N GLU A 182 29.72 11.14 13.58
CA GLU A 182 28.31 11.40 13.90
C GLU A 182 27.39 10.30 13.35
N ALA A 183 27.52 9.94 12.07
CA ALA A 183 26.78 8.83 11.46
C ALA A 183 27.03 7.49 12.19
N THR A 184 28.27 7.24 12.60
CA THR A 184 28.65 6.04 13.36
C THR A 184 28.02 6.04 14.74
N GLN A 185 27.95 7.17 15.45
CA GLN A 185 27.28 7.27 16.75
C GLN A 185 25.77 7.04 16.63
N HIS A 186 25.12 7.59 15.61
CA HIS A 186 23.70 7.31 15.34
C HIS A 186 23.45 5.80 15.12
N PHE A 187 24.31 5.16 14.32
CA PHE A 187 24.24 3.71 14.09
C PHE A 187 24.45 2.89 15.37
N LEU A 188 25.54 3.14 16.11
CA LEU A 188 25.87 2.39 17.32
C LEU A 188 24.83 2.60 18.42
N SER A 189 24.36 3.82 18.63
CA SER A 189 23.33 4.11 19.64
C SER A 189 22.03 3.38 19.33
N THR A 190 21.66 3.24 18.06
CA THR A 190 20.48 2.46 17.64
C THR A 190 20.69 0.96 17.88
N CYS A 191 21.89 0.45 17.63
CA CYS A 191 22.24 -0.96 17.89
C CYS A 191 22.27 -1.30 19.38
N GLN A 192 22.76 -0.39 20.24
CA GLN A 192 22.92 -0.61 21.68
C GLN A 192 21.60 -0.53 22.47
N LYS A 193 20.61 0.24 21.99
CA LYS A 193 19.31 0.45 22.69
C LYS A 193 18.38 -0.78 22.73
N GLY A 194 18.87 -1.98 22.49
CA GLY A 194 18.19 -3.24 22.79
C GLY A 194 17.71 -4.05 21.58
N SER A 195 17.77 -5.37 21.78
CA SER A 195 17.70 -6.55 20.91
C SER A 195 16.55 -6.69 19.89
N THR A 196 15.71 -5.68 19.71
CA THR A 196 14.69 -5.68 18.65
C THR A 196 14.71 -4.31 17.97
N PHE A 197 15.33 -4.24 16.79
CA PHE A 197 15.07 -3.16 15.86
C PHE A 197 13.58 -3.22 15.47
N ARG A 198 12.76 -2.53 16.25
CA ARG A 198 11.37 -2.25 15.90
C ARG A 198 11.36 -1.32 14.69
N VAL A 199 10.36 -1.47 13.83
CA VAL A 199 10.11 -0.70 12.60
C VAL A 199 10.53 0.78 12.70
N GLY A 200 10.10 1.48 13.77
CA GLY A 200 10.41 2.90 13.95
C GLY A 200 11.90 3.22 14.09
N ARG A 201 12.70 2.31 14.68
CA ARG A 201 14.15 2.51 14.88
C ARG A 201 14.93 2.44 13.57
N THR A 202 14.55 1.52 12.67
CA THR A 202 15.21 1.43 11.36
C THR A 202 14.90 2.66 10.50
N GLN A 203 13.66 3.15 10.56
CA GLN A 203 13.26 4.38 9.86
C GLN A 203 13.98 5.61 10.38
N GLU A 204 14.08 5.76 11.71
CA GLU A 204 14.81 6.84 12.38
C GLU A 204 16.30 6.79 12.01
N LEU A 205 16.91 5.60 12.05
CA LEU A 205 18.29 5.39 11.64
C LEU A 205 18.53 5.81 10.18
N CYS A 206 17.64 5.41 9.26
CA CYS A 206 17.72 5.85 7.87
C CYS A 206 17.53 7.37 7.74
N GLN A 207 16.72 7.99 8.59
CA GLN A 207 16.49 9.44 8.58
C GLN A 207 17.70 10.23 9.07
N GLN A 208 18.44 9.70 10.05
CA GLN A 208 19.62 10.35 10.63
C GLN A 208 20.87 10.11 9.79
N VAL A 209 21.12 8.86 9.37
CA VAL A 209 22.41 8.47 8.77
C VAL A 209 22.50 8.77 7.27
N ILE A 210 21.44 8.55 6.49
CA ILE A 210 21.48 8.73 5.02
C ILE A 210 21.86 10.17 4.61
N PRO A 211 21.28 11.23 5.22
CA PRO A 211 21.67 12.61 4.87
C PRO A 211 23.14 12.93 5.18
N ILE A 212 23.67 12.39 6.30
CA ILE A 212 25.07 12.57 6.67
C ILE A 212 25.99 11.88 5.66
N LEU A 213 25.66 10.64 5.26
CA LEU A 213 26.41 9.92 4.22
C LEU A 213 26.41 10.69 2.88
N HIS A 214 25.29 11.32 2.52
CA HIS A 214 25.23 12.17 1.34
C HIS A 214 26.12 13.41 1.48
N GLN A 215 26.12 14.06 2.65
CA GLN A 215 27.00 15.20 2.92
C GLN A 215 28.49 14.83 2.83
N VAL A 216 28.87 13.63 3.30
CA VAL A 216 30.23 13.10 3.14
C VAL A 216 30.59 13.02 1.65
N VAL A 217 29.69 12.48 0.85
CA VAL A 217 29.89 12.34 -0.60
C VAL A 217 29.98 13.69 -1.30
N LEU A 218 29.16 14.68 -0.93
CA LEU A 218 29.24 16.05 -1.47
C LEU A 218 30.64 16.69 -1.27
N ASN A 219 31.35 16.29 -0.21
CA ASN A 219 32.70 16.76 0.08
C ASN A 219 33.79 15.84 -0.50
N GLN A 220 33.49 14.56 -0.75
CA GLN A 220 34.42 13.56 -1.26
C GLN A 220 33.70 12.54 -2.19
N MET A 221 33.68 12.82 -3.48
CA MET A 221 32.94 11.99 -4.47
C MET A 221 33.51 10.57 -4.65
N ASP A 222 34.79 10.35 -4.36
CA ASP A 222 35.41 9.03 -4.37
C ASP A 222 34.82 8.07 -3.33
N LEU A 223 34.13 8.60 -2.31
CA LEU A 223 33.43 7.80 -1.30
C LEU A 223 31.99 7.43 -1.70
N TYR A 224 31.50 7.87 -2.87
CA TYR A 224 30.12 7.66 -3.31
C TYR A 224 29.69 6.20 -3.22
N CYS A 225 30.46 5.28 -3.80
CA CYS A 225 30.10 3.86 -3.84
C CYS A 225 30.00 3.24 -2.44
N LEU A 226 30.92 3.60 -1.53
CA LEU A 226 30.93 3.09 -0.16
C LEU A 226 29.75 3.66 0.65
N ALA A 227 29.53 4.98 0.59
CA ALA A 227 28.40 5.63 1.25
C ALA A 227 27.04 5.13 0.73
N SER A 228 26.92 4.95 -0.59
CA SER A 228 25.74 4.35 -1.22
C SER A 228 25.53 2.90 -0.78
N SER A 229 26.59 2.10 -0.66
CA SER A 229 26.51 0.71 -0.18
C SER A 229 25.99 0.65 1.26
N ILE A 230 26.53 1.50 2.15
CA ILE A 230 26.06 1.60 3.54
C ILE A 230 24.58 1.97 3.57
N SER A 231 24.16 2.98 2.79
CA SER A 231 22.76 3.39 2.69
C SER A 231 21.85 2.25 2.22
N LYS A 232 22.24 1.48 1.19
CA LYS A 232 21.50 0.30 0.71
C LYS A 232 21.37 -0.78 1.79
N GLN A 233 22.42 -1.02 2.57
CA GLN A 233 22.39 -1.98 3.67
C GLN A 233 21.48 -1.51 4.81
N LEU A 234 21.45 -0.21 5.12
CA LEU A 234 20.51 0.35 6.09
C LEU A 234 19.05 0.17 5.65
N VAL A 235 18.73 0.44 4.38
CA VAL A 235 17.39 0.18 3.81
C VAL A 235 17.01 -1.29 3.94
N ALA A 236 17.95 -2.21 3.69
CA ALA A 236 17.72 -3.65 3.78
C ALA A 236 17.55 -4.20 5.21
N LEU A 237 17.68 -3.38 6.26
CA LEU A 237 17.31 -3.75 7.64
C LEU A 237 15.80 -3.66 7.90
N GLU A 238 15.04 -3.02 7.01
CA GLU A 238 13.60 -2.81 7.17
C GLU A 238 12.80 -4.05 6.76
N ILE A 239 11.96 -4.53 7.68
CA ILE A 239 11.20 -5.78 7.56
C ILE A 239 9.70 -5.54 7.35
N ILE A 240 9.28 -4.29 7.20
CA ILE A 240 7.93 -3.95 6.77
C ILE A 240 7.97 -3.45 5.32
N PRO A 241 7.22 -4.06 4.38
CA PRO A 241 7.22 -3.68 2.97
C PRO A 241 7.01 -2.19 2.71
N GLU A 242 6.02 -1.59 3.37
CA GLU A 242 5.73 -0.16 3.22
C GLU A 242 6.86 0.71 3.76
N ALA A 243 7.37 0.41 4.96
CA ALA A 243 8.49 1.15 5.53
C ALA A 243 9.76 1.03 4.66
N TRP A 244 10.02 -0.16 4.13
CA TRP A 244 11.15 -0.43 3.25
C TRP A 244 11.05 0.38 1.96
N LYS A 245 9.86 0.50 1.40
CA LYS A 245 9.61 1.30 0.20
C LYS A 245 9.92 2.79 0.42
N HIS A 246 9.51 3.35 1.56
CA HIS A 246 9.85 4.73 1.93
C HIS A 246 11.37 4.90 2.12
N ALA A 247 12.03 3.93 2.76
CA ALA A 247 13.48 3.94 2.93
C ALA A 247 14.22 3.84 1.59
N GLN A 248 13.75 3.02 0.65
CA GLN A 248 14.27 2.94 -0.72
C GLN A 248 14.15 4.29 -1.45
N PHE A 249 12.99 4.96 -1.39
CA PHE A 249 12.85 6.26 -2.04
C PHE A 249 13.73 7.33 -1.41
N ARG A 250 13.94 7.27 -0.09
CA ARG A 250 14.90 8.14 0.60
C ARG A 250 16.33 7.85 0.14
N HIS A 251 16.73 6.59 0.00
CA HIS A 251 18.04 6.26 -0.57
C HIS A 251 18.19 6.89 -1.96
N ILE A 252 17.22 6.67 -2.85
CA ILE A 252 17.26 7.16 -4.24
C ILE A 252 17.31 8.70 -4.31
N SER A 253 16.66 9.42 -3.39
CA SER A 253 16.70 10.89 -3.37
C SER A 253 18.07 11.46 -3.02
N TYR A 254 18.87 10.72 -2.25
CA TYR A 254 20.23 11.12 -1.86
C TYR A 254 21.32 10.47 -2.72
N PHE A 255 21.07 9.27 -3.26
CA PHE A 255 22.00 8.49 -4.06
C PHE A 255 21.37 8.13 -5.42
N PRO A 256 21.22 9.11 -6.33
CA PRO A 256 20.54 8.88 -7.60
C PRO A 256 21.39 8.10 -8.60
N MET A 257 22.72 8.08 -8.47
CA MET A 257 23.61 7.39 -9.40
C MET A 257 23.76 5.91 -9.02
N GLU A 258 23.61 5.03 -10.00
CA GLU A 258 23.95 3.61 -9.88
C GLU A 258 25.20 3.40 -10.73
N ILE A 259 26.35 3.45 -10.08
CA ILE A 259 27.66 3.28 -10.71
C ILE A 259 27.96 1.79 -10.67
N TRP A 260 27.95 1.15 -11.85
CA TRP A 260 28.34 -0.24 -12.07
C TRP A 260 29.69 -0.28 -12.77
#